data_AF-A0A7C5JHT4-F1
#
_entry.id   AF-A0A7C5JHT4-F1
#
_cell.length_a   1.000
_cell.length_b   1.000
_cell.length_c   1.000
_cell.angle_alpha   90.00
_cell.angle_beta   90.00
_cell.angle_gamma   90.00
#
_symmetry.space_group_name_H-M   'P 1'
#
loop_
_entity.id
_entity.type
_entity.pdbx_description
1 polymer ?
#
loop_
_entity_poly.entity_id
_entity_poly.type
_entity_poly.pdbx_seq_one_letter_code
_entity_poly.pdbx_strand_id
1 'polypeptide(L)'
;SWINESFRHDRLDVLLNSLINGDIELFEELFSQFVLETISFYDVNTKNEEAVYHAFLLGILVSLDDYEVISNRETGLGRVDIILLHKKDKNRLAIIMELKRINKFREKTKEEALTNALKQIEDKKYETDVKKRGYNNILKMGVVFDGKRVWVKE
;
A
#
# COMPACT_ATOMS: atom_id res chain seq x y z
N SER A 1 -13.13 -6.15 -24.54
CA SER A 1 -14.59 -6.41 -24.53
C SER A 1 -15.16 -5.60 -23.40
N TRP A 2 -16.22 -4.84 -23.65
CA TRP A 2 -16.85 -3.94 -22.68
C TRP A 2 -17.26 -4.64 -21.36
N ILE A 3 -17.58 -5.94 -21.42
CA ILE A 3 -17.90 -6.78 -20.25
C ILE A 3 -16.69 -6.96 -19.32
N ASN A 4 -15.48 -7.05 -19.88
CA ASN A 4 -14.26 -7.22 -19.08
C ASN A 4 -13.83 -5.87 -18.46
N GLU A 5 -14.14 -4.75 -19.10
CA GLU A 5 -13.89 -3.42 -18.55
C GLU A 5 -14.83 -3.09 -17.40
N SER A 6 -16.14 -3.37 -17.52
CA SER A 6 -17.09 -3.15 -16.42
C SER A 6 -16.76 -4.00 -15.20
N PHE A 7 -16.46 -5.29 -15.41
CA PHE A 7 -16.09 -6.19 -14.32
C PHE A 7 -14.78 -5.79 -13.62
N ARG A 8 -13.80 -5.28 -14.39
CA ARG A 8 -12.56 -4.74 -13.81
C ARG A 8 -12.79 -3.46 -13.02
N HIS A 9 -13.69 -2.59 -13.48
CA HIS A 9 -14.08 -1.38 -12.77
C HIS A 9 -14.71 -1.74 -11.42
N ASP A 10 -15.68 -2.66 -11.40
CA ASP A 10 -16.31 -3.13 -10.17
C ASP A 10 -15.28 -3.72 -9.19
N ARG A 11 -14.31 -4.51 -9.68
CA ARG A 11 -13.23 -5.07 -8.83
C ARG A 11 -12.28 -4.00 -8.30
N LEU A 12 -11.96 -2.99 -9.10
CA LEU A 12 -11.12 -1.87 -8.67
C LEU A 12 -11.82 -1.07 -7.56
N ASP A 13 -13.11 -0.80 -7.73
CA ASP A 13 -13.90 -0.09 -6.73
C ASP A 13 -13.98 -0.87 -5.42
N VAL A 14 -14.18 -2.20 -5.47
CA VAL A 14 -14.18 -3.04 -4.26
C VAL A 14 -12.80 -3.05 -3.59
N LEU A 15 -11.71 -3.14 -4.37
CA LEU A 15 -10.33 -3.07 -3.85
C LEU A 15 -10.05 -1.74 -3.15
N LEU A 16 -10.46 -0.62 -3.75
CA LEU A 16 -10.24 0.71 -3.18
C LEU A 16 -11.11 0.93 -1.94
N ASN A 17 -12.36 0.47 -1.97
CA ASN A 17 -13.27 0.55 -0.83
C ASN A 17 -12.84 -0.32 0.34
N SER A 18 -12.28 -1.52 0.11
CA SER A 18 -11.75 -2.34 1.20
C SER A 18 -10.60 -1.63 1.91
N LEU A 19 -9.67 -1.04 1.14
CA LEU A 19 -8.56 -0.26 1.70
C LEU A 19 -9.03 0.91 2.58
N ILE A 20 -9.88 1.80 2.06
CA ILE A 20 -10.28 3.03 2.77
C ILE A 20 -11.23 2.79 3.95
N ASN A 21 -11.82 1.60 4.05
CA ASN A 21 -12.66 1.19 5.17
C ASN A 21 -11.91 0.26 6.16
N GLY A 22 -10.66 -0.10 5.89
CA GLY A 22 -9.82 -0.91 6.78
C GLY A 22 -10.09 -2.41 6.70
N ASP A 23 -10.71 -2.91 5.63
CA ASP A 23 -10.86 -4.34 5.38
C ASP A 23 -9.59 -4.90 4.72
N ILE A 24 -8.56 -5.11 5.56
CA ILE A 24 -7.21 -5.47 5.13
C ILE A 24 -7.14 -6.88 4.55
N GLU A 25 -7.97 -7.81 5.02
CA GLU A 25 -8.04 -9.18 4.49
C GLU A 25 -8.55 -9.17 3.05
N LEU A 26 -9.68 -8.47 2.79
CA LEU A 26 -10.21 -8.34 1.44
C LEU A 26 -9.28 -7.52 0.53
N PHE A 27 -8.64 -6.48 1.06
CA PHE A 27 -7.63 -5.73 0.33
C PHE A 27 -6.45 -6.62 -0.09
N GLU A 28 -5.89 -7.43 0.82
CA GLU A 28 -4.81 -8.37 0.49
C GLU A 28 -5.23 -9.34 -0.61
N GLU A 29 -6.42 -9.94 -0.49
CA GLU A 29 -6.92 -10.89 -1.48
C GLU A 29 -7.02 -10.26 -2.87
N LEU A 30 -7.73 -9.13 -2.97
CA LEU A 30 -7.95 -8.46 -4.25
C LEU A 30 -6.65 -7.90 -4.82
N PHE A 31 -5.82 -7.24 -4.01
CA PHE A 31 -4.57 -6.67 -4.48
C PHE A 31 -3.60 -7.75 -4.97
N SER A 32 -3.55 -8.90 -4.29
CA SER A 32 -2.80 -10.08 -4.74
C SER A 32 -3.24 -10.54 -6.13
N GLN A 33 -4.56 -10.57 -6.40
CA GLN A 33 -5.08 -10.92 -7.73
C GLN A 33 -4.66 -9.89 -8.78
N PHE A 34 -4.77 -8.59 -8.49
CA PHE A 34 -4.34 -7.52 -9.40
C PHE A 34 -2.86 -7.62 -9.77
N VAL A 35 -1.99 -7.87 -8.78
CA VAL A 35 -0.54 -8.08 -9.00
C VAL A 35 -0.31 -9.33 -9.85
N LEU A 36 -0.98 -10.44 -9.53
CA LEU A 36 -0.83 -11.71 -10.26
C LEU A 36 -1.21 -11.58 -11.74
N GLU A 37 -2.33 -10.90 -12.02
CA GLU A 37 -2.91 -10.71 -13.35
C GLU A 37 -2.14 -9.67 -14.20
N THR A 38 -1.56 -8.64 -13.57
CA THR A 38 -1.02 -7.48 -14.29
C THR A 38 0.50 -7.46 -14.38
N ILE A 39 1.19 -7.74 -13.28
CA ILE A 39 2.65 -7.59 -13.21
C ILE A 39 3.30 -8.83 -13.82
N SER A 40 4.27 -8.68 -14.72
CA SER A 40 5.02 -9.81 -15.28
C SER A 40 6.14 -10.27 -14.36
N PHE A 41 6.50 -11.56 -14.39
CA PHE A 41 7.68 -12.07 -13.67
C PHE A 41 8.97 -11.38 -14.12
N TYR A 42 9.04 -10.90 -15.37
CA TYR A 42 10.21 -10.19 -15.89
C TYR A 42 10.37 -8.79 -15.28
N ASP A 43 9.26 -8.10 -14.97
CA ASP A 43 9.29 -6.75 -14.40
C ASP A 43 9.88 -6.76 -12.99
N VAL A 44 9.61 -7.85 -12.26
CA VAL A 44 9.92 -8.00 -10.82
C VAL A 44 11.09 -8.94 -10.55
N ASN A 45 11.89 -9.25 -11.58
CA ASN A 45 13.16 -9.96 -11.42
C ASN A 45 14.37 -9.02 -11.60
N THR A 46 14.15 -7.72 -11.38
CA THR A 46 15.15 -6.67 -11.54
C THR A 46 15.53 -6.07 -10.18
N LYS A 47 16.64 -5.33 -10.11
CA LYS A 47 17.08 -4.68 -8.86
C LYS A 47 16.09 -3.66 -8.29
N ASN A 48 15.10 -3.23 -9.08
CA ASN A 48 14.19 -2.13 -8.74
C ASN A 48 12.72 -2.57 -8.64
N GLU A 49 12.45 -3.84 -8.30
CA GLU A 49 11.08 -4.37 -8.24
C GLU A 49 10.17 -3.60 -7.26
N GLU A 50 10.70 -3.11 -6.13
CA GLU A 50 9.92 -2.27 -5.19
C GLU A 50 9.39 -1.01 -5.87
N ALA A 51 10.16 -0.40 -6.78
CA ALA A 51 9.71 0.76 -7.54
C ALA A 51 8.58 0.40 -8.52
N VAL A 52 8.58 -0.82 -9.08
CA VAL A 52 7.51 -1.32 -9.95
C VAL A 52 6.22 -1.48 -9.14
N TYR A 53 6.27 -2.17 -8.00
CA TYR A 53 5.09 -2.33 -7.14
C TYR A 53 4.58 -1.00 -6.61
N HIS A 54 5.49 -0.11 -6.22
CA HIS A 54 5.15 1.24 -5.76
C HIS A 54 4.42 2.02 -6.86
N ALA A 55 4.96 2.07 -8.08
CA ALA A 55 4.32 2.75 -9.20
C ALA A 55 2.96 2.14 -9.56
N PHE A 56 2.85 0.80 -9.54
CA PHE A 56 1.60 0.10 -9.78
C PHE A 56 0.53 0.45 -8.75
N LEU A 57 0.87 0.39 -7.47
CA LEU A 57 -0.04 0.75 -6.38
C LEU A 57 -0.45 2.23 -6.47
N LEU A 58 0.48 3.15 -6.74
CA LEU A 58 0.13 4.55 -6.99
C LEU A 58 -0.87 4.71 -8.15
N GLY A 59 -0.68 3.97 -9.25
CA GLY A 59 -1.60 3.97 -10.39
C GLY A 59 -3.01 3.49 -10.06
N ILE A 60 -3.17 2.61 -9.07
CA ILE A 60 -4.48 2.22 -8.55
C ILE A 60 -5.06 3.33 -7.67
N LEU A 61 -4.25 3.83 -6.73
CA LEU A 61 -4.68 4.78 -5.70
C LEU A 61 -5.08 6.16 -6.23
N VAL A 62 -4.58 6.58 -7.40
CA VAL A 62 -5.02 7.83 -8.04
C VAL A 62 -6.50 7.85 -8.40
N SER A 63 -7.16 6.69 -8.44
CA SER A 63 -8.61 6.60 -8.67
C SER A 63 -9.45 6.97 -7.44
N LEU A 64 -8.82 7.17 -6.26
CA LEU A 64 -9.49 7.68 -5.07
C LEU A 64 -9.57 9.23 -5.12
N ASP A 65 -10.55 9.75 -5.86
CA ASP A 65 -10.70 11.20 -6.08
C ASP A 65 -10.87 12.01 -4.80
N ASP A 66 -11.43 11.44 -3.74
CA ASP A 66 -11.62 12.11 -2.45
C ASP A 66 -10.40 12.02 -1.51
N TYR A 67 -9.34 11.31 -1.92
CA TYR A 67 -8.13 11.13 -1.13
C TYR A 67 -6.91 11.81 -1.76
N GLU A 68 -6.09 12.42 -0.92
CA GLU A 68 -4.74 12.84 -1.26
C GLU A 68 -3.80 11.66 -1.11
N VAL A 69 -3.13 11.30 -2.20
CA VAL A 69 -2.06 10.31 -2.22
C VAL A 69 -0.72 11.03 -2.08
N ILE A 70 -0.04 10.83 -0.95
CA ILE A 70 1.29 11.38 -0.69
C ILE A 70 2.28 10.24 -0.84
N SER A 71 3.33 10.41 -1.64
CA SER A 71 4.36 9.37 -1.80
C SER A 71 5.76 9.94 -1.85
N ASN A 72 6.74 9.14 -1.42
CA ASN A 72 8.17 9.48 -1.39
C ASN A 72 8.48 10.86 -0.77
N ARG A 73 7.70 11.26 0.23
CA ARG A 73 7.83 12.56 0.91
C ARG A 73 8.60 12.41 2.21
N GLU A 74 9.44 13.39 2.52
CA GLU A 74 10.06 13.48 3.85
C GLU A 74 8.96 13.65 4.90
N THR A 75 8.95 12.76 5.88
CA THR A 75 7.92 12.68 6.92
C THR A 75 8.53 12.07 8.17
N GLY A 76 8.27 12.68 9.33
CA GLY A 76 8.92 12.28 10.58
C GLY A 76 10.45 12.26 10.47
N LEU A 77 11.07 11.09 10.68
CA LEU A 77 12.52 10.87 10.66
C LEU A 77 13.01 10.12 9.39
N GLY A 78 12.21 10.12 8.32
CA GLY A 78 12.53 9.39 7.10
C GLY A 78 11.70 9.82 5.90
N ARG A 79 11.58 8.91 4.93
CA ARG A 79 10.77 9.08 3.73
C ARG A 79 9.75 7.95 3.69
N VAL A 80 8.48 8.29 3.80
CA VAL A 80 7.38 7.32 3.74
C VAL A 80 7.16 6.89 2.29
N ASP A 81 6.75 5.64 2.09
CA ASP A 81 6.36 5.19 0.75
C ASP A 81 5.04 5.84 0.33
N ILE A 82 3.94 5.58 1.06
CA ILE A 82 2.62 6.12 0.71
C ILE A 82 1.83 6.52 1.97
N ILE A 83 1.14 7.66 1.92
CA ILE A 83 0.09 8.05 2.87
C ILE A 83 -1.18 8.40 2.09
N LEU A 84 -2.33 7.92 2.57
CA LEU A 84 -3.65 8.29 2.08
C LEU A 84 -4.39 9.12 3.13
N LEU A 85 -4.84 10.31 2.73
CA LEU A 85 -5.61 11.21 3.59
C LEU A 85 -6.86 11.68 2.85
N HIS A 86 -8.04 11.51 3.44
CA HIS A 86 -9.25 12.06 2.82
C HIS A 86 -9.17 13.59 2.77
N LYS A 87 -9.36 14.20 1.60
CA LYS A 87 -9.14 15.64 1.34
C LYS A 87 -9.97 16.62 2.19
N LYS A 88 -11.04 16.13 2.84
CA LYS A 88 -12.08 16.96 3.47
C LYS A 88 -12.45 16.44 4.86
N ASP A 89 -12.78 15.15 4.98
CA ASP A 89 -13.20 14.56 6.24
C ASP A 89 -12.02 13.93 7.00
N LYS A 90 -11.59 14.59 8.08
CA LYS A 90 -10.46 14.15 8.91
C LYS A 90 -10.80 12.97 9.85
N ASN A 91 -12.06 12.57 9.94
CA ASN A 91 -12.49 11.41 10.71
C ASN A 91 -12.40 10.10 9.91
N ARG A 92 -12.34 10.21 8.58
CA ARG A 92 -12.08 9.06 7.70
C ARG A 92 -10.69 8.51 7.99
N LEU A 93 -10.55 7.21 7.76
CA LEU A 93 -9.31 6.49 8.00
C LEU A 93 -8.15 7.11 7.22
N ALA A 94 -7.11 7.53 7.92
CA ALA A 94 -5.82 7.85 7.35
C ALA A 94 -4.97 6.59 7.30
N ILE A 95 -4.26 6.36 6.20
CA ILE A 95 -3.51 5.12 5.99
C ILE A 95 -2.06 5.47 5.72
N ILE A 96 -1.13 4.83 6.43
CA ILE A 96 0.31 4.94 6.22
C ILE A 96 0.83 3.58 5.76
N MET A 97 1.46 3.53 4.59
CA MET A 97 1.97 2.29 4.00
C MET A 97 3.48 2.31 3.87
N GLU A 98 4.10 1.17 4.19
CA GLU A 98 5.50 0.88 3.91
C GLU A 98 5.58 -0.41 3.07
N LEU A 99 6.24 -0.31 1.92
CA LEU A 99 6.37 -1.39 0.96
C LEU A 99 7.74 -2.05 1.13
N LYS A 100 7.77 -3.38 1.09
CA LYS A 100 8.99 -4.17 1.18
C LYS A 100 8.97 -5.33 0.21
N ARG A 101 10.14 -5.70 -0.30
CA ARG A 101 10.35 -7.02 -0.88
C ARG A 101 11.09 -7.90 0.11
N ILE A 102 10.74 -9.19 0.17
CA ILE A 102 11.44 -10.15 1.03
C ILE A 102 12.93 -10.18 0.67
N ASN A 103 13.77 -9.71 1.59
CA ASN A 103 15.20 -9.80 1.44
C ASN A 103 15.70 -11.15 1.94
N LYS A 104 15.83 -12.14 1.05
CA LYS A 104 16.25 -13.52 1.41
C LYS A 104 17.60 -13.61 2.17
N PHE A 105 18.43 -12.56 2.15
CA PHE A 105 19.68 -12.51 2.91
C PHE A 105 19.53 -11.96 4.34
N ARG A 106 18.50 -11.17 4.62
CA ARG A 106 18.27 -10.51 5.92
C ARG A 106 17.00 -10.95 6.62
N GLU A 107 15.99 -11.34 5.84
CA GLU A 107 14.66 -11.75 6.25
C GLU A 107 14.42 -13.16 5.72
N LYS A 108 14.16 -14.09 6.62
CA LYS A 108 13.97 -15.50 6.30
C LYS A 108 12.52 -15.81 5.95
N THR A 109 11.58 -14.97 6.40
CA THR A 109 10.14 -15.17 6.19
C THR A 109 9.41 -13.88 5.82
N LYS A 110 8.20 -14.04 5.26
CA LYS A 110 7.30 -12.91 4.97
C LYS A 110 6.86 -12.20 6.25
N GLU A 111 6.69 -12.93 7.35
CA GLU A 111 6.26 -12.39 8.64
C GLU A 111 7.31 -11.46 9.25
N GLU A 112 8.60 -11.78 9.08
CA GLU A 112 9.70 -10.91 9.49
C GLU A 112 9.69 -9.61 8.66
N ALA A 113 9.54 -9.70 7.35
CA ALA A 113 9.46 -8.53 6.47
C ALA A 113 8.25 -7.63 6.78
N LEU A 114 7.07 -8.22 7.03
CA LEU A 114 5.86 -7.47 7.41
C LEU A 114 6.06 -6.74 8.74
N THR A 115 6.67 -7.42 9.71
CA THR A 115 6.97 -6.85 11.03
C THR A 115 8.00 -5.73 10.92
N ASN A 116 9.01 -5.87 10.06
CA ASN A 116 9.99 -4.83 9.80
C ASN A 116 9.38 -3.61 9.12
N ALA A 117 8.44 -3.79 8.19
CA ALA A 117 7.72 -2.69 7.55
C ALA A 117 6.93 -1.87 8.57
N LEU A 118 6.15 -2.52 9.44
CA LEU A 118 5.42 -1.84 10.53
C LEU A 118 6.38 -1.17 11.52
N LYS A 119 7.46 -1.85 11.91
CA LYS A 119 8.49 -1.28 12.79
C LYS A 119 9.12 -0.02 12.18
N GLN A 120 9.36 -0.02 10.87
CA GLN A 120 9.90 1.16 10.19
C GLN A 120 8.94 2.35 10.28
N ILE A 121 7.64 2.15 10.10
CA ILE A 121 6.63 3.20 10.23
C ILE A 121 6.70 3.84 11.64
N GLU A 122 6.82 3.01 12.68
CA GLU A 122 6.93 3.47 14.07
C GLU A 122 8.25 4.18 14.36
N ASP A 123 9.38 3.54 14.04
CA ASP A 123 10.73 4.09 14.27
C ASP A 123 10.91 5.45 13.59
N LYS A 124 10.35 5.58 12.38
CA LYS A 124 10.41 6.81 11.59
C LYS A 124 9.34 7.82 11.96
N LYS A 125 8.41 7.48 12.85
CA LYS A 125 7.37 8.37 13.39
C LYS A 125 6.54 9.04 12.29
N TYR A 126 6.22 8.30 11.23
CA TYR A 126 5.51 8.87 10.08
C TYR A 126 4.13 9.44 10.43
N GLU A 127 3.49 8.91 11.47
CA GLU A 127 2.23 9.43 11.98
C GLU A 127 2.29 10.88 12.49
N THR A 128 3.48 11.42 12.76
CA THR A 128 3.65 12.78 13.32
C THR A 128 3.04 13.84 12.39
N ASP A 129 3.33 13.75 11.09
CA ASP A 129 2.81 14.71 10.12
C ASP A 129 1.32 14.48 9.83
N VAL A 130 0.85 13.23 9.89
CA VAL A 130 -0.56 12.86 9.74
C VAL A 130 -1.39 13.46 10.89
N LYS A 131 -0.96 13.26 12.14
CA LYS A 131 -1.58 13.84 13.34
C LYS A 131 -1.54 15.36 13.33
N LYS A 132 -0.42 15.97 12.91
CA LYS A 132 -0.29 17.43 12.76
C LYS A 132 -1.32 18.02 11.78
N ARG A 133 -1.72 17.26 10.76
CA ARG A 133 -2.77 17.65 9.81
C ARG A 133 -4.20 17.44 10.34
N GLY A 134 -4.35 16.80 11.50
CA GLY A 134 -5.60 16.63 12.22
C GLY A 134 -6.29 15.28 12.01
N TYR A 135 -5.62 14.30 11.41
CA TYR A 135 -6.13 12.93 11.29
C TYR A 135 -5.70 12.12 12.50
N ASN A 136 -6.65 11.57 13.25
CA ASN A 136 -6.38 10.81 14.48
C ASN A 136 -6.74 9.32 14.37
N ASN A 137 -7.60 8.96 13.40
CA ASN A 137 -7.92 7.58 13.06
C ASN A 137 -6.92 7.10 12.00
N ILE A 138 -5.84 6.42 12.43
CA ILE A 138 -4.70 6.07 11.58
C ILE A 138 -4.49 4.56 11.56
N LEU A 139 -4.53 3.97 10.37
CA LEU A 139 -4.07 2.61 10.09
C LEU A 139 -2.64 2.65 9.55
N LYS A 140 -1.77 1.80 10.08
CA LYS A 140 -0.39 1.60 9.62
C LYS A 140 -0.34 0.25 8.95
N MET A 141 0.30 0.14 7.79
CA MET A 141 0.24 -1.07 6.98
C MET A 141 1.60 -1.37 6.35
N GLY A 142 2.09 -2.59 6.57
CA GLY A 142 3.19 -3.16 5.82
C GLY A 142 2.66 -3.95 4.62
N VAL A 143 3.24 -3.72 3.43
CA VAL A 143 2.92 -4.50 2.22
C VAL A 143 4.19 -5.18 1.73
N VAL A 144 4.20 -6.50 1.73
CA VAL A 144 5.38 -7.32 1.37
C VAL A 144 5.17 -8.07 0.07
N PHE A 145 6.18 -8.01 -0.79
CA PHE A 145 6.20 -8.68 -2.10
C PHE A 145 7.27 -9.78 -2.17
N ASP A 146 6.97 -10.88 -2.87
CA ASP A 146 7.94 -11.90 -3.29
C ASP A 146 7.58 -12.46 -4.67
N GLY A 147 8.19 -11.87 -5.71
CA GLY A 147 7.64 -11.96 -7.06
C GLY A 147 6.17 -11.52 -7.05
N LYS A 148 5.30 -12.23 -7.76
CA LYS A 148 3.88 -11.86 -7.83
C LYS A 148 3.05 -12.13 -6.56
N ARG A 149 3.66 -12.57 -5.46
CA ARG A 149 2.95 -12.81 -4.20
C ARG A 149 2.97 -11.54 -3.36
N VAL A 150 1.84 -11.24 -2.75
CA VAL A 150 1.64 -10.09 -1.87
C VAL A 150 1.14 -10.58 -0.52
N TRP A 151 1.59 -9.93 0.55
CA TRP A 151 1.03 -10.06 1.88
C TRP A 151 0.93 -8.70 2.52
N VAL A 152 -0.05 -8.52 3.38
CA VAL A 152 -0.36 -7.26 4.03
C VAL A 152 -0.50 -7.50 5.53
N LYS A 153 -0.09 -6.52 6.33
CA LYS A 153 -0.26 -6.56 7.78
C LYS A 153 -0.49 -5.16 8.31
N GLU A 154 -1.46 -5.02 9.21
CA GLU A 154 -1.69 -3.82 10.02
C GLU A 154 -1.04 -3.89 11.41
#